data_AF-A0AAW8H5I9-F1
#
_entry.id   AF-A0AAW8H5I9-F1
#
_cell.length_a   1.000
_cell.length_b   1.000
_cell.length_c   1.000
_cell.angle_alpha   90.00
_cell.angle_beta   90.00
_cell.angle_gamma   90.00
#
_symmetry.space_group_name_H-M   'P 1'
#
loop_
_entity.id
_entity.type
_entity.pdbx_description
1 polymer ?
#
loop_
_entity_poly.entity_id
_entity_poly.type
_entity_poly.pdbx_seq_one_letter_code
_entity_poly.pdbx_strand_id
1 'polypeptide(L)' 'MAAFNVGALVQKKTGGLTGIVETLLEPENDKARVYVAWDGGTYQIHYEYELRAATPDQPQFYKTMS' A
#
# COMPACT_ATOMS: atom_id res chain seq x y z
N MET A 1 -6.76 -9.72 -10.26
CA MET A 1 -5.35 -9.80 -9.79
C MET A 1 -5.14 -8.63 -8.84
N ALA A 2 -4.58 -8.86 -7.65
CA ALA A 2 -4.27 -7.79 -6.71
C ALA A 2 -3.21 -6.86 -7.31
N ALA A 3 -3.44 -5.56 -7.25
CA ALA A 3 -2.54 -4.52 -7.75
C ALA A 3 -1.36 -4.27 -6.80
N PHE A 4 -1.51 -4.60 -5.51
CA PHE A 4 -0.48 -4.40 -4.50
C PHE A 4 -0.09 -5.72 -3.81
N ASN A 5 1.17 -5.80 -3.41
CA ASN A 5 1.71 -6.90 -2.61
C ASN A 5 1.93 -6.43 -1.16
N VAL A 6 2.07 -7.37 -0.22
CA VAL A 6 2.55 -7.07 1.14
C VAL A 6 3.90 -6.36 1.08
N GLY A 7 4.07 -5.30 1.87
CA GLY A 7 5.25 -4.43 1.88
C GLY A 7 5.21 -3.30 0.85
N ALA A 8 4.18 -3.22 -0.01
CA ALA A 8 4.05 -2.11 -0.95
C ALA A 8 3.76 -0.79 -0.22
N LEU A 9 4.50 0.26 -0.58
CA LEU A 9 4.24 1.64 -0.16
C LEU A 9 3.08 2.21 -0.99
N VAL A 10 2.02 2.60 -0.29
CA VAL A 10 0.78 3.10 -0.88
C VAL A 10 0.41 4.45 -0.30
N GLN A 11 -0.28 5.25 -1.11
CA GLN A 11 -0.89 6.49 -0.67
C GLN A 11 -2.40 6.43 -0.88
N LYS A 12 -3.16 6.86 0.13
CA LYS A 12 -4.60 7.06 -0.01
C LYS A 12 -4.87 8.19 -0.99
N LYS A 13 -5.68 7.94 -2.02
CA LYS A 13 -6.05 8.96 -3.02
C LYS A 13 -6.72 10.17 -2.38
N THR A 14 -7.46 9.95 -1.29
CA THR A 14 -8.07 11.00 -0.49
C THR A 14 -7.22 11.30 0.74
N GLY A 15 -6.94 12.57 1.01
CA GLY A 15 -6.17 13.00 2.17
C GLY A 15 -4.65 12.80 2.09
N GLY A 16 -4.14 12.05 1.11
CA GLY A 16 -2.70 11.99 0.80
C GLY A 16 -1.83 11.24 1.82
N LEU A 17 -2.44 10.50 2.75
CA LEU A 17 -1.73 9.70 3.75
C LEU A 17 -0.98 8.53 3.12
N THR A 18 0.24 8.29 3.56
CA THR A 18 1.11 7.19 3.14
C THR A 18 1.14 6.08 4.19
N GLY A 19 1.31 4.84 3.71
CA GLY A 19 1.37 3.65 4.55
C GLY A 19 1.83 2.43 3.78
N ILE A 20 1.92 1.31 4.48
CA ILE A 20 2.40 0.02 3.95
C ILE A 20 1.26 -0.99 3.93
N VAL A 21 1.14 -1.73 2.84
CA VAL A 21 0.27 -2.90 2.78
C VAL A 21 0.82 -3.97 3.70
N GLU A 22 0.12 -4.26 4.79
CA GLU A 22 0.52 -5.27 5.78
C GLU A 22 -0.06 -6.65 5.43
N THR A 23 -1.27 -6.71 4.89
CA THR A 23 -1.95 -7.97 4.58
C THR A 23 -2.85 -7.84 3.37
N LEU A 24 -2.85 -8.86 2.51
CA LEU A 24 -3.83 -9.02 1.45
C LEU A 24 -5.06 -9.72 2.01
N LEU A 25 -6.25 -9.20 1.71
CA LEU A 25 -7.51 -9.76 2.20
C LEU A 25 -8.28 -10.41 1.06
N GLU A 26 -9.13 -11.36 1.41
CA GLU A 26 -10.07 -11.95 0.45
C GLU A 26 -10.91 -10.83 -0.21
N PRO A 27 -11.03 -10.84 -1.54
CA PRO A 27 -11.85 -9.89 -2.27
C PRO A 27 -13.29 -9.91 -1.76
N GLU A 28 -13.93 -8.74 -1.74
CA GLU A 28 -15.36 -8.61 -1.49
C GLU A 28 -16.03 -8.05 -2.74
N ASN A 29 -17.04 -8.75 -3.25
CA ASN A 29 -17.74 -8.39 -4.51
C ASN A 29 -16.77 -8.18 -5.69
N ASP A 30 -15.85 -9.13 -5.88
CA ASP A 30 -14.77 -9.09 -6.90
C ASP A 30 -13.80 -7.90 -6.79
N LYS A 31 -13.84 -7.16 -5.69
CA LYS A 31 -12.94 -6.03 -5.44
C LYS A 31 -11.88 -6.41 -4.42
N ALA A 32 -10.62 -6.32 -4.83
CA ALA A 32 -9.47 -6.59 -3.97
C ALA A 32 -9.41 -5.60 -2.80
N ARG A 33 -9.07 -6.13 -1.62
CA ARG A 33 -8.94 -5.38 -0.37
C ARG A 33 -7.59 -5.67 0.28
N VAL A 34 -7.08 -4.66 0.97
CA VAL A 34 -5.80 -4.74 1.69
C VAL A 34 -5.96 -4.10 3.06
N TYR A 35 -5.21 -4.62 4.03
CA TYR A 35 -5.03 -3.99 5.33
C TYR A 35 -3.76 -3.14 5.30
N VAL A 36 -3.90 -1.84 5.57
CA VAL A 36 -2.81 -0.87 5.46
C VAL A 36 -2.45 -0.35 6.85
N ALA A 37 -1.16 -0.40 7.16
CA ALA A 37 -0.55 0.28 8.29
C ALA A 37 -0.14 1.69 7.85
N TRP A 38 -0.81 2.72 8.36
CA TRP A 38 -0.55 4.12 8.02
C TRP A 38 0.58 4.69 8.87
N ASP A 39 1.35 5.64 8.31
CA ASP A 39 2.48 6.27 9.01
C ASP A 39 2.06 7.00 10.30
N GLY A 40 0.78 7.34 10.44
CA GLY A 40 0.18 7.89 11.68
C GLY A 40 -0.08 6.86 12.78
N GLY A 41 0.35 5.60 12.61
CA GLY A 41 0.17 4.51 13.59
C GLY A 41 -1.24 3.90 13.62
N THR A 42 -2.09 4.24 12.65
CA THR A 42 -3.43 3.67 12.51
C THR A 42 -3.44 2.58 11.45
N TYR A 43 -4.40 1.67 11.55
CA TYR A 43 -4.55 0.56 10.62
C TYR A 43 -5.97 0.54 10.10
N GLN A 44 -6.14 0.40 8.78
CA GLN A 44 -7.46 0.42 8.13
C GLN A 44 -7.50 -0.50 6.92
N ILE A 45 -8.67 -1.08 6.67
CA ILE A 45 -8.96 -1.85 5.45
C ILE A 45 -9.35 -0.88 4.34
N HIS A 46 -8.76 -1.08 3.16
CA HIS A 46 -9.08 -0.31 1.97
C HIS A 46 -9.28 -1.22 0.76
N TYR A 47 -10.12 -0.76 -0.17
CA TYR A 47 -10.09 -1.32 -1.51
C TYR A 47 -8.87 -0.81 -2.27
N GLU A 48 -8.27 -1.65 -3.11
CA GLU A 48 -7.07 -1.24 -3.86
C GLU A 48 -7.33 -0.01 -4.77
N TYR A 49 -8.55 0.15 -5.29
CA TYR A 49 -8.90 1.31 -6.12
C TYR A 49 -8.89 2.64 -5.35
N GLU A 50 -8.90 2.62 -4.02
CA GLU A 50 -8.79 3.80 -3.15
C GLU A 50 -7.33 4.26 -2.97
N LEU A 51 -6.38 3.42 -3.42
CA LEU A 51 -4.96 3.57 -3.21
C LEU A 51 -4.22 3.80 -4.53
N ARG A 52 -3.03 4.38 -4.43
CA ARG A 52 -2.04 4.45 -5.51
C ARG A 52 -0.67 4.08 -4.94
N ALA A 53 0.23 3.60 -5.79
CA ALA A 53 1.63 3.45 -5.40
C ALA A 53 2.19 4.80 -4.95
N ALA A 54 2.85 4.84 -3.79
CA ALA A 54 3.60 6.02 -3.35
C ALA A 54 5.06 5.87 -3.77
N THR A 55 5.68 6.99 -4.13
CA THR A 55 7.13 7.06 -4.28
C THR A 55 7.74 7.24 -2.90
N PRO A 56 8.76 6.46 -2.52
CA PRO A 56 9.54 6.76 -1.32
C PRO A 56 10.22 8.13 -1.48
N ASP A 57 10.22 8.93 -0.42
CA ASP A 57 10.84 10.28 -0.43
C ASP A 57 12.37 10.23 -0.55
N GLN A 58 12.98 9.06 -0.36
CA GLN A 58 14.43 8.87 -0.48
C GLN A 58 14.78 8.08 -1.75
N PRO A 59 15.94 8.36 -2.37
CA PRO A 59 16.42 7.56 -3.48
C PRO A 59 16.58 6.11 -3.01
N GLN A 60 15.89 5.18 -3.69
CA GLN A 60 16.18 3.77 -3.54
C GLN A 60 17.56 3.53 -4.13
N PHE A 61 18.59 3.49 -3.29
CA PHE A 61 19.88 2.95 -3.69
C PHE A 61 19.64 1.49 -4.08
N TYR A 62 19.61 1.23 -5.39
CA TYR A 62 19.65 -0.12 -5.90
C TYR A 62 20.91 -0.76 -5.31
N LYS A 63 20.77 -1.87 -4.57
CA LYS A 63 21.92 -2.65 -4.11
C LYS A 63 22.80 -2.88 -5.33
N THR A 64 23.98 -2.29 -5.34
CA THR A 64 25.06 -2.70 -6.21
C THR A 64 25.28 -4.18 -5.93
N MET A 65 24.91 -5.03 -6.89
CA MET A 65 25.31 -6.43 -6.86
C MET A 65 26.83 -6.44 -6.77
N SER A 66 27.35 -6.92 -5.64
CA SER A 66 28.75 -7.29 -5.47
C SER A 66 28.87 -8.79 -5.72
#